data_AF-A0A7V4Q4I4-F1
#
_entry.id   AF-A0A7V4Q4I4-F1
#
_cell.length_a   1.000
_cell.length_b   1.000
_cell.length_c   1.000
_cell.angle_alpha   90.00
_cell.angle_beta   90.00
_cell.angle_gamma   90.00
#
_symmetry.space_group_name_H-M   'P 1'
#
loop_
_entity.id
_entity.type
_entity.pdbx_description
1 polymer ?
#
loop_
_entity_poly.entity_id
_entity_poly.type
_entity_poly.pdbx_seq_one_letter_code
_entity_poly.pdbx_strand_id
1 'polypeptide(L)'
;MPHRIEVSLKDEVRDPRGERIKREIEHFLHLNVDQVRTIDVYTVDAELKKEELAAAAAGPFSDPVIQHFTIDAPAASSFDFLVEVGFRPGVTDNVGRT
;
A
#
# COMPACT_ATOMS: atom_id res chain seq x y z
N MET A 1 -7.28 15.67 11.28
CA MET A 1 -5.96 15.00 11.17
C MET A 1 -6.10 14.00 10.06
N PRO A 2 -5.11 13.87 9.15
CA PRO A 2 -5.19 12.90 8.08
C PRO A 2 -5.13 11.48 8.66
N HIS A 3 -5.96 10.60 8.13
CA HIS A 3 -5.95 9.16 8.42
C HIS A 3 -5.15 8.42 7.36
N ARG A 4 -4.48 7.35 7.77
CA ARG A 4 -3.67 6.53 6.86
C ARG A 4 -4.25 5.13 6.73
N ILE A 5 -4.65 4.78 5.51
CA ILE A 5 -5.15 3.44 5.17
C ILE A 5 -4.05 2.74 4.39
N GLU A 6 -3.50 1.66 4.94
CA GLU A 6 -2.63 0.78 4.18
C GLU A 6 -3.43 -0.41 3.66
N VAL A 7 -3.22 -0.78 2.41
CA VAL A 7 -3.89 -1.91 1.76
C VAL A 7 -2.82 -2.81 1.18
N SER A 8 -2.85 -4.08 1.54
CA SER A 8 -1.91 -5.06 1.01
C SER A 8 -2.60 -6.36 0.63
N LEU A 9 -1.98 -7.12 -0.27
CA LEU A 9 -2.48 -8.42 -0.67
C LEU A 9 -2.41 -9.39 0.52
N LYS A 10 -3.36 -10.32 0.61
CA LYS A 10 -3.28 -11.42 1.57
C LYS A 10 -2.06 -12.32 1.28
N ASP A 11 -1.56 -13.02 2.28
CA ASP A 11 -0.30 -13.78 2.18
C ASP A 11 -0.38 -14.92 1.17
N GLU A 12 -1.56 -15.54 1.03
CA GLU A 12 -1.85 -16.58 0.05
C GLU A 12 -1.99 -16.06 -1.38
N VAL A 13 -2.08 -14.73 -1.56
CA VAL A 13 -2.24 -14.10 -2.86
C VAL A 13 -0.88 -13.69 -3.42
N ARG A 14 -0.61 -14.14 -4.65
CA ARG A 14 0.57 -13.75 -5.41
C ARG A 14 0.54 -12.24 -5.68
N ASP A 15 1.67 -11.57 -5.48
CA ASP A 15 1.87 -10.15 -5.78
C ASP A 15 2.63 -9.96 -7.11
N PRO A 16 1.95 -9.69 -8.24
CA PRO A 16 2.63 -9.52 -9.52
C PRO A 16 3.51 -8.26 -9.59
N ARG A 17 3.18 -7.22 -8.81
CA ARG A 17 3.95 -5.96 -8.78
C ARG A 17 5.26 -6.19 -8.02
N GLY A 18 5.18 -6.85 -6.87
CA GLY A 18 6.36 -7.27 -6.11
C GLY A 18 7.29 -8.17 -6.92
N GLU A 19 6.74 -9.19 -7.59
CA GLU A 19 7.51 -10.10 -8.47
C GLU A 19 8.22 -9.36 -9.61
N ARG A 20 7.56 -8.36 -10.20
CA ARG A 20 8.18 -7.53 -11.23
C ARG A 20 9.35 -6.71 -10.65
N ILE A 21 9.15 -6.05 -9.51
CA ILE A 21 10.19 -5.25 -8.86
C ILE A 21 11.39 -6.12 -8.49
N LYS A 22 11.16 -7.32 -7.93
CA LYS A 22 12.23 -8.29 -7.64
C LYS A 22 13.09 -8.57 -8.88
N ARG A 23 12.45 -8.87 -10.02
CA ARG A 23 13.16 -9.13 -11.29
C ARG A 23 13.94 -7.91 -11.77
N GLU A 24 13.39 -6.71 -11.62
CA GLU A 24 14.07 -5.46 -12.00
C GLU A 24 15.31 -5.22 -11.09
N ILE A 25 15.21 -5.49 -9.79
CA ILE A 25 16.35 -5.42 -8.86
C ILE A 25 17.47 -6.38 -9.27
N GLU A 26 17.13 -7.65 -9.50
CA GLU A 26 18.09 -8.66 -9.95
C GLU A 26 18.76 -8.27 -11.27
N HIS A 27 17.98 -7.73 -12.21
CA HIS A 27 18.46 -7.35 -13.53
C HIS A 27 19.38 -6.12 -13.52
N PHE A 28 19.00 -5.05 -12.82
CA PHE A 28 19.69 -3.77 -12.88
C PHE A 28 20.74 -3.58 -11.78
N LEU A 29 20.48 -4.11 -10.59
CA LEU A 29 21.35 -3.93 -9.43
C LEU A 29 22.21 -5.16 -9.14
N HIS A 30 21.92 -6.30 -9.79
CA HIS A 30 22.60 -7.57 -9.57
C HIS A 30 22.56 -8.03 -8.09
N LEU A 31 21.49 -7.65 -7.39
CA LEU A 31 21.22 -8.06 -6.02
C LEU A 31 20.19 -9.19 -6.02
N ASN A 32 20.43 -10.21 -5.20
CA ASN A 32 19.46 -11.25 -4.96
C ASN A 32 18.50 -10.82 -3.84
N VAL A 33 17.20 -10.85 -4.11
CA VAL A 33 16.15 -10.49 -3.15
C VAL A 33 15.18 -11.65 -3.03
N ASP A 34 14.99 -12.16 -1.82
CA ASP A 34 14.15 -13.33 -1.62
C ASP A 34 12.67 -13.04 -1.94
N GLN A 35 12.15 -11.91 -1.48
CA GLN A 35 10.75 -11.52 -1.68
C GLN A 35 10.60 -10.00 -1.72
N VAL A 36 9.64 -9.53 -2.51
CA VAL A 36 9.12 -8.15 -2.46
C VAL A 36 7.62 -8.22 -2.31
N ARG A 37 7.07 -7.49 -1.33
CA ARG A 37 5.63 -7.29 -1.13
C ARG A 37 5.31 -5.82 -1.32
N THR A 38 4.17 -5.53 -1.92
CA THR A 38 3.71 -4.16 -2.18
C THR A 38 2.50 -3.83 -1.31
N ILE A 39 2.47 -2.56 -0.89
CA ILE A 39 1.42 -1.99 -0.06
C ILE A 39 1.03 -0.67 -0.71
N ASP A 40 -0.25 -0.49 -0.92
CA ASP A 40 -0.80 0.79 -1.35
C ASP A 40 -1.19 1.60 -0.11
N VAL A 41 -0.82 2.88 -0.10
CA VAL A 41 -0.98 3.77 1.06
C VAL A 41 -1.85 4.94 0.64
N TYR A 42 -3.00 5.09 1.30
CA TYR A 42 -3.92 6.20 1.10
C TYR A 42 -3.86 7.15 2.30
N THR A 43 -3.69 8.44 2.04
CA THR A 43 -3.80 9.49 3.05
C THR A 43 -5.13 10.21 2.86
N VAL A 44 -6.01 10.09 3.85
CA VAL A 44 -7.36 10.65 3.81
C VAL A 44 -7.40 11.86 4.75
N ASP A 45 -7.33 13.07 4.18
CA ASP A 45 -7.48 14.33 4.92
C ASP A 45 -8.93 14.83 4.82
N ALA A 46 -9.82 14.19 5.55
CA ALA A 46 -11.24 14.52 5.62
C ALA A 46 -11.80 14.30 7.02
N GLU A 47 -12.82 15.06 7.40
CA GLU A 47 -13.56 14.85 8.65
C GLU A 47 -14.52 13.67 8.51
N LEU A 48 -14.00 12.45 8.73
CA LEU A 48 -14.78 11.22 8.72
C LEU A 48 -14.92 10.66 10.14
N LYS A 49 -16.08 10.08 10.43
CA LYS A 49 -16.26 9.23 11.62
C LYS A 49 -15.51 7.92 11.44
N LYS A 50 -15.20 7.23 12.54
CA LYS A 50 -14.50 5.94 12.51
C LYS A 50 -15.22 4.90 11.67
N GLU A 51 -16.55 4.90 11.72
CA GLU A 51 -17.38 3.96 10.96
C GLU A 51 -17.34 4.25 9.46
N GLU A 52 -17.29 5.53 9.08
CA GLU A 52 -17.18 5.97 7.68
C GLU A 52 -15.80 5.64 7.12
N LEU A 53 -14.74 5.85 7.92
CA LEU A 53 -13.37 5.50 7.56
C LEU A 53 -13.21 3.99 7.39
N ALA A 54 -13.80 3.18 8.28
CA ALA A 54 -13.81 1.73 8.16
C ALA A 54 -14.59 1.25 6.93
N ALA A 55 -15.75 1.86 6.64
CA ALA A 55 -16.53 1.55 5.45
C ALA A 55 -15.77 1.93 4.16
N ALA A 56 -15.05 3.06 4.16
CA ALA A 56 -14.21 3.46 3.05
C ALA A 56 -13.05 2.47 2.84
N ALA A 57 -12.36 2.10 3.93
CA ALA A 57 -11.25 1.15 3.87
C ALA A 57 -11.69 -0.23 3.35
N ALA A 58 -12.83 -0.75 3.83
CA ALA A 58 -13.37 -2.06 3.45
C ALA A 58 -14.09 -2.08 2.09
N GLY A 59 -14.42 -0.91 1.54
CA GLY A 59 -15.16 -0.77 0.29
C GLY A 59 -14.29 -0.19 -0.82
N PRO A 60 -14.36 1.13 -1.09
CA PRO A 60 -13.68 1.74 -2.23
C PRO A 60 -12.16 1.59 -2.24
N PHE A 61 -11.50 1.47 -1.08
CA PHE A 61 -10.04 1.40 -1.01
C PHE A 61 -9.45 -0.02 -1.08
N SER A 62 -10.26 -1.07 -0.89
CA SER A 62 -9.73 -2.44 -0.91
C SER A 62 -10.69 -3.46 -1.53
N ASP A 63 -10.12 -4.49 -2.15
CA ASP A 63 -10.84 -5.68 -2.54
C ASP A 63 -10.86 -6.69 -1.36
N PRO A 64 -12.02 -6.94 -0.72
CA PRO A 64 -12.09 -7.79 0.48
C PRO A 64 -11.76 -9.26 0.20
N VAL A 65 -11.76 -9.70 -1.06
CA VAL A 65 -11.45 -11.08 -1.44
C VAL A 65 -9.96 -11.33 -1.39
N ILE A 66 -9.15 -10.42 -1.93
CA ILE A 66 -7.70 -10.63 -2.14
C ILE A 66 -6.80 -9.71 -1.31
N GLN A 67 -7.34 -8.67 -0.69
CA GLN A 67 -6.60 -7.69 0.10
C GLN A 67 -7.06 -7.68 1.56
N HIS A 68 -6.19 -7.15 2.41
CA HIS A 68 -6.53 -6.70 3.75
C HIS A 68 -6.11 -5.23 3.90
N PHE A 69 -6.74 -4.53 4.83
CA PHE A 69 -6.43 -3.14 5.12
C PHE A 69 -6.14 -2.94 6.61
N THR A 70 -5.36 -1.91 6.90
CA THR A 70 -5.17 -1.37 8.24
C THR A 70 -5.47 0.12 8.23
N ILE A 71 -5.93 0.64 9.37
CA ILE A 71 -6.22 2.06 9.55
C ILE A 71 -5.33 2.55 10.69
N ASP A 72 -4.54 3.58 10.41
CA ASP A 72 -3.60 4.21 11.35
C ASP A 72 -2.66 3.20 12.04
N ALA A 73 -2.36 2.09 11.35
CA ALA A 73 -1.51 1.01 11.79
C ALA A 73 -0.74 0.43 10.59
N PRO A 74 0.49 -0.10 10.79
CA PRO A 74 1.27 -0.67 9.71
C PRO A 74 0.65 -1.99 9.23
N ALA A 75 0.52 -2.18 7.92
CA ALA A 75 0.25 -3.48 7.31
C ALA A 75 1.55 -4.26 7.03
N ALA A 76 2.67 -3.54 6.83
CA ALA A 76 3.97 -4.16 6.64
C ALA A 76 4.44 -4.93 7.88
N SER A 77 4.90 -6.17 7.70
CA SER A 77 5.54 -6.96 8.75
C SER A 77 6.63 -7.86 8.17
N SER A 78 7.54 -8.34 9.03
CA SER A 78 8.55 -9.36 8.71
C SER A 78 9.40 -9.05 7.46
N PHE A 79 10.06 -7.90 7.44
CA PHE A 79 10.94 -7.46 6.34
C PHE A 79 12.31 -7.02 6.86
N ASP A 80 13.34 -7.17 6.01
CA ASP A 80 14.67 -6.60 6.28
C ASP A 80 14.76 -5.12 5.89
N PHE A 81 14.01 -4.72 4.86
CA PHE A 81 13.97 -3.35 4.33
C PHE A 81 12.55 -2.92 3.97
N LEU A 82 12.26 -1.63 4.19
CA LEU A 82 11.01 -0.97 3.78
C LEU A 82 11.35 0.28 2.97
N VAL A 83 10.67 0.46 1.84
CA VAL A 83 10.80 1.65 1.00
C VAL A 83 9.41 2.23 0.76
N GLU A 84 9.16 3.41 1.31
CA GLU A 84 7.93 4.18 1.06
C GLU A 84 8.19 5.22 -0.03
N VAL A 85 7.34 5.24 -1.06
CA VAL A 85 7.43 6.18 -2.18
C VAL A 85 6.18 7.04 -2.18
N GLY A 86 6.36 8.35 -1.97
CA GLY A 86 5.28 9.33 -1.98
C GLY A 86 5.51 10.45 -2.98
N PHE A 87 4.46 11.21 -3.27
CA PHE A 87 4.56 12.43 -4.05
C PHE A 87 5.40 13.50 -3.32
N ARG A 88 6.11 14.32 -4.10
CA ARG A 88 6.83 15.47 -3.54
C ARG A 88 5.83 16.55 -3.08
N PRO A 89 6.19 17.38 -2.07
CA PRO A 89 5.36 18.50 -1.65
C PRO A 89 4.96 19.40 -2.83
N GLY A 90 3.67 19.74 -2.92
CA GLY A 90 3.13 20.59 -3.98
C GLY A 90 2.83 19.88 -5.31
N VAL A 91 3.03 18.55 -5.39
CA VAL A 91 2.58 17.75 -6.55
C VAL A 91 1.13 17.36 -6.35
N THR A 92 0.33 17.55 -7.40
CA THR A 92 -1.07 17.11 -7.42
C THR A 92 -1.13 15.60 -7.59
N ASP A 93 -1.80 14.92 -6.66
CA ASP A 93 -2.25 13.55 -6.86
C ASP A 93 -3.53 13.55 -7.72
N ASN A 94 -3.37 13.21 -9.00
CA ASN A 94 -4.51 13.14 -9.92
C ASN A 94 -5.45 11.96 -9.60
N VAL A 95 -4.93 10.89 -9.00
CA VAL A 95 -5.72 9.72 -8.62
C VAL A 95 -6.60 10.08 -7.44
N GLY A 96 -6.04 10.72 -6.40
CA GLY A 96 -6.81 11.21 -5.26
C GLY A 96 -7.82 12.33 -5.57
N ARG A 97 -7.75 12.93 -6.76
CA ARG A 97 -8.68 13.99 -7.20
C ARG A 97 -9.91 13.45 -7.94
N THR A 98 -9.85 12.24 -8.49
CA THR A 98 -10.90 11.66 -9.34
C THR A 98 -11.77 10.72 -8.53
#